data_AF-A0A963H9V6-F1
#
_entry.id   AF-A0A963H9V6-F1
#
_cell.length_a   1.000
_cell.length_b   1.000
_cell.length_c   1.000
_cell.angle_alpha   90.00
_cell.angle_beta   90.00
_cell.angle_gamma   90.00
#
_symmetry.space_group_name_H-M   'P 1'
#
loop_
_entity.id
_entity.type
_entity.pdbx_description
1 polymer ?
#
loop_
_entity_poly.entity_id
_entity_poly.type
_entity_poly.pdbx_seq_one_letter_code
_entity_poly.pdbx_strand_id
1 'polypeptide(L)' 'MNTKVCVKCKQEKSVLDFHKNSRSADGLHSYCKECNRAQALAHIKAEKARKALLRAARKAAANAG' A
#
# COMPACT_ATOMS: atom_id res chain seq x y z
N MET A 1 -4.89 12.18 -25.46
CA MET A 1 -4.27 11.39 -24.38
C MET A 1 -5.15 11.58 -23.15
N ASN A 2 -5.70 10.52 -22.56
CA ASN A 2 -6.48 10.64 -21.34
C ASN A 2 -5.56 10.56 -20.12
N THR A 3 -5.63 11.58 -19.28
CA THR A 3 -4.89 11.68 -18.03
C THR A 3 -5.86 11.76 -16.85
N LYS A 4 -5.38 11.40 -15.67
CA LYS A 4 -6.10 11.49 -14.41
C LYS A 4 -5.13 11.92 -13.30
N VAL A 5 -5.60 12.74 -12.38
CA VAL A 5 -4.83 13.13 -11.20
C VAL A 5 -4.98 12.07 -10.11
N CYS A 6 -3.85 11.55 -9.64
CA CYS A 6 -3.82 10.64 -8.50
C CYS A 6 -4.11 11.38 -7.19
N VAL A 7 -5.14 10.99 -6.44
CA VAL A 7 -5.49 11.67 -5.17
C VAL A 7 -4.45 11.50 -4.06
N LYS A 8 -3.55 10.52 -4.17
CA LYS A 8 -2.50 10.25 -3.16
C LYS A 8 -1.22 11.06 -3.41
N CYS A 9 -0.64 10.98 -4.60
CA CYS A 9 0.59 11.72 -4.92
C CYS A 9 0.34 13.07 -5.59
N LYS A 10 -0.91 13.39 -5.93
CA LYS A 10 -1.34 14.63 -6.60
C LYS A 10 -0.68 14.90 -7.96
N GLN A 11 -0.14 13.87 -8.60
CA GLN A 11 0.43 13.95 -9.94
C GLN A 11 -0.62 13.60 -11.01
N GLU A 12 -0.58 14.30 -12.13
CA GLU A 12 -1.27 13.94 -13.35
C GLU A 12 -0.51 12.80 -14.05
N LYS A 13 -1.22 11.71 -14.36
CA LYS A 13 -0.66 10.51 -14.99
C LYS A 13 -1.59 9.98 -16.06
N SER A 14 -1.08 9.13 -16.94
CA SER A 14 -1.91 8.46 -17.94
C SER A 14 -2.96 7.60 -17.25
N VAL A 15 -4.17 7.49 -17.82
CA VAL A 15 -5.19 6.55 -17.33
C VAL A 15 -4.70 5.09 -17.27
N LEU A 16 -3.67 4.75 -18.06
CA LEU A 16 -3.01 3.44 -18.03
C LEU A 16 -2.22 3.19 -16.73
N ASP A 17 -1.88 4.25 -16.00
CA ASP A 17 -1.19 4.19 -14.71
C ASP A 17 -2.16 3.97 -13.54
N PHE A 18 -3.45 3.76 -13.81
CA PHE A 18 -4.48 3.48 -12.82
C PHE A 18 -5.01 2.05 -12.98
N HIS A 19 -5.41 1.43 -11.87
CA HIS A 19 -6.10 0.13 -11.92
C HIS A 19 -7.56 0.32 -12.33
N LYS A 20 -8.13 -0.67 -13.01
CA LYS A 20 -9.57 -0.69 -13.30
C LYS A 20 -10.37 -0.84 -12.00
N ASN A 21 -11.44 -0.08 -11.88
CA ASN A 21 -12.38 -0.17 -10.77
C ASN A 21 -13.81 0.01 -11.31
N SER A 22 -14.52 -1.09 -11.52
CA SER A 22 -15.90 -1.08 -12.05
C SER A 22 -16.90 -0.32 -11.17
N ARG A 23 -16.54 -0.06 -9.91
CA ARG A 23 -17.38 0.70 -8.96
C ARG A 23 -17.21 2.21 -9.05
N SER A 24 -16.23 2.70 -9.82
CA SER A 24 -16.01 4.14 -10.02
C SER A 24 -16.69 4.63 -11.28
N ALA A 25 -17.14 5.89 -11.28
CA ALA A 25 -17.86 6.49 -12.40
C ALA A 25 -17.05 6.49 -13.71
N ASP A 26 -15.72 6.61 -13.63
CA ASP A 26 -14.80 6.59 -14.77
C ASP A 26 -14.13 5.23 -14.99
N GLY A 27 -14.52 4.20 -14.23
CA GLY A 27 -13.97 2.85 -14.33
C GLY A 27 -12.52 2.70 -13.85
N LEU A 28 -11.95 3.71 -13.19
CA LEU A 28 -10.56 3.75 -12.73
C LEU A 28 -10.43 4.05 -11.23
N HIS A 29 -9.39 3.50 -10.61
CA HIS A 29 -9.08 3.82 -9.22
C HIS A 29 -8.72 5.30 -9.04
N SER A 30 -9.00 5.86 -7.86
CA SER A 30 -8.68 7.26 -7.54
C SER A 30 -7.18 7.55 -7.41
N TYR A 31 -6.35 6.51 -7.24
CA TYR A 31 -4.90 6.62 -7.10
C TYR A 31 -4.17 5.71 -8.09
N CYS A 32 -2.95 6.11 -8.46
CA CYS A 32 -2.13 5.37 -9.42
C CYS A 32 -1.60 4.03 -8.87
N LYS A 33 -1.17 3.17 -9.78
CA LYS A 33 -0.52 1.87 -9.51
C LYS A 33 0.69 1.99 -8.60
N GLU A 34 1.48 3.05 -8.74
CA GLU A 34 2.64 3.30 -7.86
C GLU A 34 2.22 3.53 -6.41
N CYS A 35 1.23 4.39 -6.18
CA CYS A 35 0.71 4.61 -4.84
C CYS A 35 0.05 3.36 -4.25
N ASN A 36 -0.55 2.52 -5.09
CA ASN A 36 -1.06 1.21 -4.67
C ASN A 36 0.09 0.28 -4.24
N ARG A 37 1.15 0.16 -5.04
CA ARG A 37 2.33 -0.63 -4.72
C ARG A 37 3.02 -0.14 -3.44
N ALA A 38 3.17 1.18 -3.28
CA ALA A 38 3.76 1.77 -2.09
C ALA A 38 2.95 1.39 -0.82
N GLN A 39 1.62 1.43 -0.90
CA GLN A 39 0.75 1.00 0.19
C GLN A 39 0.90 -0.49 0.51
N ALA A 40 0.94 -1.36 -0.51
CA ALA A 40 1.15 -2.79 -0.31
C ALA A 40 2.49 -3.10 0.36
N LEU A 41 3.57 -2.44 -0.09
CA LEU A 41 4.90 -2.57 0.52
C LEU A 41 4.94 -2.08 1.96
N ALA A 42 4.28 -0.96 2.27
CA ALA A 42 4.18 -0.45 3.63
C ALA A 42 3.47 -1.45 4.55
N HIS A 43 2.38 -2.07 4.08
CA HIS A 43 1.66 -3.10 4.84
C HIS A 43 2.53 -4.33 5.11
N ILE A 44 3.24 -4.83 4.10
CA ILE A 44 4.17 -5.98 4.25
C ILE A 44 5.28 -5.66 5.27
N LYS A 45 5.87 -4.46 5.20
CA LYS A 45 6.90 -4.02 6.15
C LYS A 45 6.36 -3.94 7.58
N ALA A 46 5.19 -3.35 7.77
CA ALA A 46 4.54 -3.24 9.08
C ALA A 46 4.26 -4.62 9.69
N GLU A 47 3.70 -5.55 8.91
CA GLU A 47 3.44 -6.91 9.39
C GLU A 47 4.72 -7.68 9.72
N LYS A 48 5.78 -7.52 8.91
CA LYS A 48 7.08 -8.14 9.20
C LYS A 48 7.67 -7.58 10.51
N ALA A 49 7.63 -6.26 10.70
CA ALA A 49 8.10 -5.61 11.92
C ALA A 49 7.31 -6.07 13.15
N ARG A 50 5.98 -6.10 13.07
CA ARG A 50 5.10 -6.59 14.14
C ARG A 50 5.44 -8.02 14.53
N LYS A 51 5.60 -8.93 13.56
CA LYS A 51 5.97 -10.33 13.80
C LYS A 51 7.36 -10.45 14.44
N ALA A 52 8.33 -9.63 14.03
CA ALA A 52 9.66 -9.62 14.62
C ALA A 52 9.62 -9.16 16.09
N LEU A 53 8.87 -8.10 16.39
CA LEU A 53 8.67 -7.61 17.75
C LEU A 53 8.00 -8.67 18.65
N LEU A 54 6.94 -9.32 18.17
CA LEU A 54 6.29 -10.40 18.91
C LEU A 54 7.22 -11.57 19.20
N ARG A 55 8.09 -11.95 18.24
CA ARG A 55 9.09 -13.01 18.45
C ARG A 55 10.14 -12.59 19.47
N ALA A 56 10.65 -11.37 19.39
CA ALA A 56 11.63 -10.84 20.34
C ALA A 56 11.05 -10.78 21.77
N ALA A 57 9.81 -10.32 21.92
CA ALA A 57 9.12 -10.28 23.20
C ALA A 57 8.95 -11.68 23.81
N ARG A 58 8.55 -12.68 22.99
CA ARG A 58 8.46 -14.08 23.44
C ARG A 58 9.81 -14.64 23.90
N LYS A 59 10.90 -14.33 23.18
CA LYS A 59 12.25 -14.76 23.56
C LYS A 59 12.70 -14.11 24.87
N ALA A 60 12.45 -12.81 25.04
CA ALA A 60 12.79 -12.10 26.27
C ALA A 60 12.02 -12.68 27.47
N ALA A 61 10.73 -12.98 27.32
CA ALA A 61 9.93 -13.61 28.36
C ALA A 61 10.45 -15.02 28.72
N ALA A 62 10.87 -15.81 27.72
CA ALA A 62 11.42 -17.15 27.95
C ALA A 62 12.78 -17.15 28.67
N ASN A 63 13.57 -16.09 28.52
CA ASN A 63 14.88 -15.96 29.17
C ASN A 63 14.82 -15.33 30.58
N ALA A 64 13.66 -14.81 30.98
CA ALA A 64 13.47 -14.14 32.27
C ALA A 64 12.91 -15.05 33.37
N GLY A 65 12.62 -16.32 33.03
CA GLY A 65 12.29 -17.39 33.98
C GLY A 65 13.39 -18.43 34.01
#